data_AF-A0A954S866-F1
#
_entry.id   AF-A0A954S866-F1
#
_cell.length_a   1.000
_cell.length_b   1.000
_cell.length_c   1.000
_cell.angle_alpha   90.00
_cell.angle_beta   90.00
_cell.angle_gamma   90.00
#
_symmetry.space_group_name_H-M   'P 1'
#
loop_
_entity.id
_entity.type
_entity.pdbx_description
1 polymer ?
#
loop_
_entity_poly.entity_id
_entity_poly.type
_entity_poly.pdbx_seq_one_letter_code
_entity_poly.pdbx_strand_id
1 'polypeptide(L)'
;MGAPQARIGQLLTVGEPGTEVTVAGWVRTRRDSKQGFSFIELNDGSCIANLQVVVDGDVPGYIETIKLVTTGASVIITGMLKESPGAKQRVELQATELRLVGTADPETYPLQKKRHGFEFLREIAHLRPRTNTFGAIARLRNCVCWSIHRFFQERGFLYVQTPIITTSDCEGAGEMFTITTLLHSHGVPKLPLDDTGQVDYEHDFFGRHAALTVSGQLEGEIYATSLGPVYTFGPTFRAENSNTTRHLAEFWMIEPE
;
A
#
# COMPACT_ATOMS: atom_id res chain seq x y z
N MET A 1 8.38 25.75 -10.50
CA MET A 1 7.31 24.85 -10.01
C MET A 1 6.70 24.21 -11.24
N GLY A 2 6.83 22.88 -11.39
CA GLY A 2 6.32 22.16 -12.56
C GLY A 2 4.80 22.15 -12.59
N ALA A 3 4.21 21.97 -13.78
CA ALA A 3 2.77 21.81 -13.94
C ALA A 3 2.22 20.70 -13.01
N PRO A 4 0.99 20.86 -12.48
CA PRO A 4 0.38 19.83 -11.64
C PRO A 4 0.25 18.52 -12.41
N GLN A 5 0.74 17.44 -11.81
CA GLN A 5 0.74 16.12 -12.44
C GLN A 5 -0.68 15.52 -12.43
N ALA A 6 -1.21 15.21 -13.61
CA ALA A 6 -2.52 14.59 -13.77
C ALA A 6 -2.48 13.10 -13.41
N ARG A 7 -3.60 12.59 -12.86
CA ARG A 7 -3.77 11.16 -12.53
C ARG A 7 -4.35 10.40 -13.72
N ILE A 8 -3.76 9.26 -14.06
CA ILE A 8 -4.16 8.49 -15.25
C ILE A 8 -5.63 8.07 -15.20
N GLY A 9 -6.13 7.63 -14.04
CA GLY A 9 -7.52 7.21 -13.89
C GLY A 9 -8.53 8.32 -14.15
N GLN A 10 -8.18 9.57 -13.84
CA GLN A 10 -9.00 10.73 -14.16
C GLN A 10 -8.96 11.02 -15.66
N LEU A 11 -7.76 11.05 -16.26
CA LEU A 11 -7.59 11.30 -17.71
C LEU A 11 -8.36 10.29 -18.56
N LEU A 12 -8.31 9.01 -18.22
CA LEU A 12 -9.02 7.97 -18.96
C LEU A 12 -10.55 8.14 -18.88
N THR A 13 -11.06 8.64 -17.75
CA THR A 13 -12.50 8.80 -17.52
C THR A 13 -13.04 10.11 -18.12
N VAL A 14 -12.37 11.23 -17.86
CA VAL A 14 -12.89 12.59 -18.15
C VAL A 14 -11.89 13.51 -18.86
N GLY A 15 -10.67 13.05 -19.18
CA GLY A 15 -9.65 13.89 -19.82
C GLY A 15 -10.06 14.35 -21.23
N GLU A 16 -9.95 15.63 -21.53
CA GLU A 16 -10.39 16.20 -22.79
C GLU A 16 -9.29 16.14 -23.86
N PRO A 17 -9.54 15.58 -25.06
CA PRO A 17 -8.60 15.69 -26.17
C PRO A 17 -8.27 17.17 -26.48
N GLY A 18 -7.03 17.45 -26.85
CA GLY A 18 -6.55 18.81 -27.12
C GLY A 18 -6.01 19.54 -25.88
N THR A 19 -6.04 18.91 -24.70
CA THR A 19 -5.37 19.45 -23.50
C THR A 19 -3.95 18.94 -23.36
N GLU A 20 -3.02 19.84 -23.03
CA GLU A 20 -1.67 19.45 -22.62
C GLU A 20 -1.68 19.01 -21.15
N VAL A 21 -1.06 17.86 -20.87
CA VAL A 21 -1.00 17.27 -19.53
C VAL A 21 0.38 16.69 -19.25
N THR A 22 0.77 16.72 -17.98
CA THR A 22 1.95 16.01 -17.47
C THR A 22 1.50 14.83 -16.61
N VAL A 23 2.02 13.64 -16.92
CA VAL A 23 1.77 12.40 -16.17
C VAL A 23 3.07 11.81 -15.67
N ALA A 24 3.03 11.08 -14.56
CA ALA A 24 4.15 10.27 -14.11
C ALA A 24 3.67 8.92 -13.62
N GLY A 25 4.51 7.91 -13.80
CA GLY A 25 4.20 6.56 -13.38
C GLY A 25 5.30 5.58 -13.73
N TRP A 26 4.95 4.31 -13.71
CA TRP A 26 5.83 3.19 -14.03
C TRP A 26 5.44 2.58 -15.36
N VAL A 27 6.46 2.30 -16.17
CA VAL A 27 6.33 1.65 -17.47
C VAL A 27 5.90 0.20 -17.26
N ARG A 28 4.74 -0.16 -17.80
CA ARG A 28 4.23 -1.54 -17.83
C ARG A 28 4.87 -2.32 -18.95
N THR A 29 4.93 -1.70 -20.12
CA THR A 29 5.57 -2.24 -21.31
C THR A 29 5.98 -1.09 -22.24
N ARG A 30 7.05 -1.30 -23.00
CA ARG A 30 7.41 -0.48 -24.17
C ARG A 30 7.34 -1.34 -25.43
N ARG A 31 6.86 -0.78 -26.54
CA ARG A 31 6.92 -1.41 -27.87
C ARG A 31 7.44 -0.39 -28.88
N ASP A 32 8.51 -0.75 -29.58
CA ASP A 32 9.12 0.12 -30.58
C ASP A 32 8.51 -0.16 -31.96
N SER A 33 8.13 0.90 -32.67
CA SER A 33 7.59 0.83 -34.03
C SER A 33 8.72 0.88 -35.07
N LYS A 34 8.54 0.16 -36.18
CA LYS A 34 9.45 0.25 -37.34
C LYS A 34 9.45 1.64 -38.00
N GLN A 35 8.45 2.46 -37.70
CA GLN A 35 8.27 3.81 -38.24
C GLN A 35 8.97 4.90 -37.41
N GLY A 36 9.74 4.54 -36.38
CA GLY A 36 10.59 5.49 -35.66
C GLY A 36 9.97 6.13 -34.42
N PHE A 37 8.92 5.53 -33.84
CA PHE A 37 8.30 5.96 -32.59
C PHE A 37 8.09 4.77 -31.64
N SER A 38 7.83 5.03 -30.36
CA SER A 38 7.59 4.00 -29.35
C SER A 38 6.26 4.19 -28.64
N PHE A 39 5.58 3.08 -28.36
CA PHE A 39 4.42 3.02 -27.50
C PHE A 39 4.84 2.65 -26.07
N ILE A 40 4.48 3.47 -25.11
CA ILE A 40 4.65 3.20 -23.68
C ILE A 40 3.28 2.99 -23.06
N GLU A 41 3.12 1.87 -22.35
CA GLU A 41 2.00 1.64 -21.46
C GLU A 41 2.38 2.14 -20.06
N LEU A 42 1.80 3.25 -19.62
CA LEU A 42 2.12 3.88 -18.34
C LEU A 42 1.02 3.62 -17.31
N ASN A 43 1.42 3.33 -16.06
CA ASN A 43 0.48 3.20 -14.94
C ASN A 43 0.99 3.92 -13.69
N ASP A 44 0.11 4.64 -13.01
CA ASP A 44 0.42 5.44 -11.81
C ASP A 44 -0.30 4.91 -10.54
N GLY A 45 -0.89 3.72 -10.62
CA GLY A 45 -1.65 3.06 -9.56
C GLY A 45 -3.08 3.59 -9.34
N SER A 46 -3.47 4.71 -9.96
CA SER A 46 -4.79 5.33 -9.76
C SER A 46 -5.95 4.47 -10.25
N CYS A 47 -5.72 3.66 -11.28
CA CYS A 47 -6.68 2.70 -11.81
C CYS A 47 -5.99 1.42 -12.29
N ILE A 48 -6.79 0.43 -12.74
CA ILE A 48 -6.27 -0.80 -13.33
C ILE A 48 -5.78 -0.62 -14.76
N ALA A 49 -6.42 0.29 -15.52
CA ALA A 49 -6.06 0.58 -16.90
C ALA A 49 -4.75 1.37 -16.97
N ASN A 50 -4.08 1.27 -18.11
CA ASN A 50 -2.88 2.05 -18.41
C ASN A 50 -3.25 3.21 -19.34
N LEU A 51 -2.43 4.25 -19.32
CA LEU A 51 -2.41 5.26 -20.37
C LEU A 51 -1.42 4.83 -21.45
N GLN A 52 -1.89 4.72 -22.69
CA GLN A 52 -0.99 4.61 -23.84
C GLN A 52 -0.35 5.99 -24.09
N VAL A 53 0.97 6.00 -24.21
CA VAL A 53 1.75 7.16 -24.60
C VAL A 53 2.47 6.83 -25.92
N VAL A 54 2.35 7.71 -26.90
CA VAL A 54 3.12 7.68 -28.14
C VAL A 54 4.29 8.66 -28.00
N VAL A 55 5.51 8.15 -28.16
CA VAL A 55 6.73 8.96 -28.14
C VAL A 55 7.39 8.87 -29.51
N ASP A 56 7.30 9.95 -30.26
CA ASP A 56 7.89 10.04 -31.59
C ASP A 56 9.41 10.25 -31.52
N GLY A 57 10.12 9.86 -32.59
CA GLY A 57 11.58 9.92 -32.65
C GLY A 57 12.17 11.33 -32.64
N ASP A 58 11.34 12.35 -32.85
CA ASP A 58 11.70 13.78 -32.81
C ASP A 58 11.57 14.39 -31.40
N VAL A 59 11.00 13.65 -30.42
CA VAL A 59 10.97 14.08 -29.02
C VAL A 59 12.40 14.29 -28.53
N PRO A 60 12.72 15.44 -27.91
CA PRO A 60 14.08 15.74 -27.46
C PRO A 60 14.68 14.63 -26.58
N GLY A 61 15.89 14.18 -26.90
CA GLY A 61 16.58 13.13 -26.15
C GLY A 61 16.04 11.72 -26.34
N TYR A 62 15.14 11.50 -27.32
CA TYR A 62 14.52 10.19 -27.59
C TYR A 62 15.55 9.06 -27.73
N ILE A 63 16.54 9.19 -28.61
CA ILE A 63 17.49 8.11 -28.96
C ILE A 63 18.23 7.57 -27.73
N GLU A 64 18.62 8.46 -26.82
CA GLU A 64 19.37 8.11 -25.61
C GLU A 64 18.43 7.59 -24.52
N THR A 65 17.31 8.29 -24.30
CA THR A 65 16.41 8.03 -23.18
C THR A 65 15.55 6.79 -23.40
N ILE A 66 15.01 6.59 -24.61
CA ILE A 66 14.01 5.55 -24.88
C ILE A 66 14.55 4.15 -24.61
N LYS A 67 15.85 3.92 -24.85
CA LYS A 67 16.53 2.65 -24.58
C LYS A 67 16.48 2.26 -23.11
N LEU A 68 16.53 3.25 -22.22
CA LEU A 68 16.47 3.09 -20.76
C LEU A 68 15.05 2.99 -20.21
N VAL A 69 14.02 3.29 -21.02
CA VAL A 69 12.61 3.17 -20.65
C VAL A 69 12.17 1.71 -20.78
N THR A 70 12.52 0.91 -19.80
CA THR A 70 12.24 -0.54 -19.72
C THR A 70 11.04 -0.82 -18.82
N THR A 71 10.53 -2.05 -18.79
CA THR A 71 9.48 -2.47 -17.85
C THR A 71 9.94 -2.21 -16.40
N GLY A 72 9.14 -1.47 -15.64
CA GLY A 72 9.45 -1.08 -14.26
C GLY A 72 10.15 0.27 -14.12
N ALA A 73 10.65 0.87 -15.22
CA ALA A 73 11.24 2.20 -15.19
C ALA A 73 10.19 3.24 -14.80
N SER A 74 10.64 4.31 -14.13
CA SER A 74 9.79 5.44 -13.75
C SER A 74 10.08 6.64 -14.64
N VAL A 75 9.01 7.26 -15.15
CA VAL A 75 9.09 8.35 -16.12
C VAL A 75 8.08 9.44 -15.78
N ILE A 76 8.41 10.66 -16.18
CA ILE A 76 7.49 11.80 -16.26
C ILE A 76 7.39 12.18 -17.73
N ILE A 77 6.17 12.32 -18.22
CA ILE A 77 5.89 12.59 -19.63
C ILE A 77 4.92 13.76 -19.70
N THR A 78 5.29 14.78 -20.46
CA THR A 78 4.40 15.88 -20.85
C THR A 78 3.98 15.67 -22.30
N GLY A 79 2.73 15.95 -22.61
CA GLY A 79 2.22 15.76 -23.96
C GLY A 79 0.81 16.24 -24.17
N MET A 80 0.37 16.16 -25.43
CA MET A 80 -0.99 16.49 -25.83
C MET A 80 -1.89 15.26 -25.73
N LEU A 81 -2.98 15.35 -25.00
CA LEU A 81 -3.99 14.30 -24.98
C LEU A 81 -4.73 14.28 -26.33
N LYS A 82 -4.84 13.12 -26.97
CA LYS A 82 -5.53 12.94 -28.25
C LYS A 82 -6.60 11.86 -28.12
N GLU A 83 -7.58 11.90 -29.01
CA GLU A 83 -8.47 10.74 -29.20
C GLU A 83 -7.63 9.56 -29.67
N SER A 84 -7.78 8.41 -29.03
CA SER A 84 -7.02 7.24 -29.46
C SER A 84 -7.70 6.59 -30.67
N PRO A 85 -6.94 6.19 -31.70
CA PRO A 85 -7.49 5.42 -32.81
C PRO A 85 -7.84 3.97 -32.40
N GLY A 86 -7.43 3.53 -31.20
CA GLY A 86 -7.67 2.17 -30.71
C GLY A 86 -9.03 2.00 -30.03
N ALA A 87 -9.80 0.97 -30.42
CA ALA A 87 -11.15 0.71 -29.87
C ALA A 87 -11.22 0.43 -28.35
N LYS A 88 -10.08 0.24 -27.67
CA LYS A 88 -10.03 -0.15 -26.24
C LYS A 88 -9.76 1.01 -25.29
N GLN A 89 -9.48 2.21 -25.80
CA GLN A 89 -9.17 3.38 -24.98
C GLN A 89 -9.70 4.64 -25.66
N ARG A 90 -10.24 5.57 -24.89
CA ARG A 90 -10.82 6.82 -25.41
C ARG A 90 -9.73 7.82 -25.83
N VAL A 91 -8.64 7.84 -25.07
CA VAL A 91 -7.56 8.82 -25.20
C VAL A 91 -6.19 8.16 -25.13
N GLU A 92 -5.22 8.79 -25.76
CA GLU A 92 -3.79 8.50 -25.63
C GLU A 92 -3.00 9.80 -25.51
N LEU A 93 -1.78 9.72 -25.00
CA LEU A 93 -0.92 10.88 -24.83
C LEU A 93 0.13 10.92 -25.94
N GLN A 94 0.14 11.98 -26.73
CA GLN A 94 1.23 12.29 -27.64
C GLN A 94 2.32 13.03 -26.88
N ALA A 95 3.43 12.38 -26.59
CA ALA A 95 4.51 12.99 -25.82
C ALA A 95 5.19 14.13 -26.59
N THR A 96 5.42 15.24 -25.90
CA THR A 96 6.28 16.34 -26.31
C THR A 96 7.57 16.39 -25.50
N GLU A 97 7.54 15.83 -24.28
CA GLU A 97 8.71 15.70 -23.40
C GLU A 97 8.68 14.33 -22.70
N LEU A 98 9.83 13.67 -22.63
CA LEU A 98 10.03 12.42 -21.91
C LEU A 98 11.20 12.57 -20.95
N ARG A 99 10.93 12.49 -19.65
CA ARG A 99 11.95 12.51 -18.60
C ARG A 99 12.01 11.18 -17.86
N LEU A 100 13.17 10.52 -17.93
CA LEU A 100 13.46 9.36 -17.11
C LEU A 100 13.76 9.78 -15.67
N VAL A 101 13.05 9.20 -14.70
CA VAL A 101 13.25 9.45 -13.26
C VAL A 101 14.13 8.37 -12.63
N GLY A 102 13.94 7.12 -13.04
CA GLY A 102 14.71 5.99 -12.56
C GLY A 102 14.61 4.80 -13.50
N THR A 103 15.75 4.15 -13.74
CA THR A 103 15.86 2.95 -14.59
C THR A 103 15.34 1.71 -13.85
N ALA A 104 15.04 0.66 -14.62
CA ALA A 104 14.84 -0.68 -14.10
C ALA A 104 15.60 -1.66 -15.00
N ASP A 105 16.58 -2.35 -14.46
CA ASP A 105 17.35 -3.32 -15.26
C ASP A 105 16.46 -4.52 -15.65
N PRO A 106 16.27 -4.79 -16.95
CA PRO A 106 15.45 -5.90 -17.43
C PRO A 106 15.87 -7.28 -16.90
N GLU A 107 17.15 -7.49 -16.57
CA GLU A 107 17.63 -8.79 -16.10
C GLU A 107 17.32 -9.02 -14.62
N THR A 108 17.30 -7.95 -13.83
CA THR A 108 17.12 -8.04 -12.37
C THR A 108 15.74 -7.62 -11.89
N TYR A 109 14.96 -6.89 -12.70
CA TYR A 109 13.62 -6.46 -12.30
C TYR A 109 12.67 -7.65 -12.15
N PRO A 110 12.06 -7.88 -10.97
CA PRO A 110 11.35 -9.14 -10.72
C PRO A 110 9.96 -9.20 -11.36
N LEU A 111 9.32 -8.06 -11.62
CA LEU A 111 7.98 -7.98 -12.21
C LEU A 111 8.02 -7.93 -13.74
N GLN A 112 8.66 -8.93 -14.34
CA GLN A 112 8.68 -9.12 -15.79
C GLN A 112 7.28 -9.30 -16.37
N LYS A 113 7.12 -9.04 -17.68
CA LYS A 113 5.85 -9.17 -18.43
C LYS A 113 5.44 -10.64 -18.64
N LYS A 114 5.26 -11.37 -17.55
CA LYS A 114 4.80 -12.75 -17.47
C LYS A 114 3.86 -12.91 -16.28
N ARG A 115 3.13 -14.02 -16.23
CA ARG A 115 2.34 -14.37 -15.05
C ARG A 115 3.29 -14.77 -13.92
N HIS A 116 2.99 -14.28 -12.72
CA HIS A 116 3.70 -14.62 -11.48
C HIS A 116 2.75 -15.35 -10.53
N GLY A 117 3.26 -16.35 -9.80
CA GLY A 117 2.51 -17.03 -8.75
C GLY A 117 2.29 -16.13 -7.53
N PHE A 118 1.26 -16.41 -6.72
CA PHE A 118 1.02 -15.60 -5.52
C PHE A 118 2.11 -15.82 -4.46
N GLU A 119 2.72 -17.00 -4.41
CA GLU A 119 3.84 -17.35 -3.55
C GLU A 119 5.03 -16.43 -3.82
N PHE A 120 5.49 -16.36 -5.08
CA PHE A 120 6.54 -15.42 -5.48
C PHE A 120 6.18 -13.97 -5.18
N LEU A 121 4.92 -13.56 -5.44
CA LEU A 121 4.50 -12.19 -5.14
C LEU A 121 4.50 -11.86 -3.63
N ARG A 122 4.38 -12.86 -2.74
CA ARG A 122 4.55 -12.66 -1.29
C ARG A 122 6.00 -12.39 -0.93
N GLU A 123 6.97 -13.00 -1.61
CA GLU A 123 8.42 -12.77 -1.39
C GLU A 123 8.84 -11.33 -1.77
N ILE A 124 8.17 -10.73 -2.75
CA ILE A 124 8.39 -9.34 -3.18
C ILE A 124 7.23 -8.41 -2.78
N ALA A 125 6.75 -8.52 -1.54
CA ALA A 125 5.59 -7.76 -1.05
C ALA A 125 5.71 -6.23 -1.22
N HIS A 126 6.93 -5.70 -1.23
CA HIS A 126 7.23 -4.29 -1.48
C HIS A 126 6.97 -3.84 -2.93
N LEU A 127 6.96 -4.77 -3.91
CA LEU A 127 6.70 -4.49 -5.32
C LEU A 127 5.34 -4.99 -5.81
N ARG A 128 4.78 -6.04 -5.19
CA ARG A 128 3.52 -6.65 -5.65
C ARG A 128 2.35 -5.67 -5.84
N PRO A 129 2.19 -4.53 -5.12
CA PRO A 129 1.10 -3.59 -5.37
C PRO A 129 1.11 -3.00 -6.78
N ARG A 130 2.24 -3.07 -7.49
CA ARG A 130 2.34 -2.68 -8.90
C ARG A 130 1.65 -3.68 -9.82
N THR A 131 1.35 -4.90 -9.40
CA THR A 131 0.62 -5.87 -10.24
C THR A 131 -0.88 -5.54 -10.33
N ASN A 132 -1.56 -6.03 -11.37
CA ASN A 132 -3.00 -5.77 -11.55
C ASN A 132 -3.82 -6.26 -10.35
N THR A 133 -3.56 -7.49 -9.88
CA THR A 133 -4.30 -8.11 -8.79
C THR A 133 -4.11 -7.37 -7.47
N PHE A 134 -2.86 -7.15 -7.03
CA PHE A 134 -2.63 -6.51 -5.73
C PHE A 134 -2.94 -5.01 -5.74
N GLY A 135 -2.79 -4.32 -6.89
CA GLY A 135 -3.27 -2.96 -7.04
C GLY A 135 -4.80 -2.88 -6.91
N ALA A 136 -5.53 -3.85 -7.47
CA ALA A 136 -6.99 -3.94 -7.30
C ALA A 136 -7.39 -4.25 -5.85
N ILE A 137 -6.72 -5.20 -5.20
CA ILE A 137 -6.95 -5.54 -3.79
C ILE A 137 -6.71 -4.31 -2.89
N ALA A 138 -5.63 -3.56 -3.12
CA ALA A 138 -5.33 -2.36 -2.32
C ALA A 138 -6.43 -1.29 -2.46
N ARG A 139 -6.87 -1.00 -3.69
CA ARG A 139 -7.97 -0.04 -3.93
C ARG A 139 -9.30 -0.52 -3.35
N LEU A 140 -9.60 -1.81 -3.46
CA LEU A 140 -10.79 -2.41 -2.87
C LEU A 140 -10.77 -2.32 -1.34
N ARG A 141 -9.65 -2.67 -0.70
CA ARG A 141 -9.46 -2.55 0.75
C ARG A 141 -9.68 -1.11 1.21
N ASN A 142 -9.13 -0.12 0.51
CA ASN A 142 -9.37 1.29 0.79
C ASN A 142 -10.87 1.66 0.73
N CYS A 143 -11.57 1.21 -0.32
CA CYS A 143 -13.01 1.45 -0.47
C CYS A 143 -13.83 0.80 0.65
N VAL A 144 -13.47 -0.42 1.05
CA VAL A 144 -14.10 -1.14 2.17
C VAL A 144 -13.89 -0.38 3.48
N CYS A 145 -12.66 0.04 3.79
CA CYS A 145 -12.37 0.83 5.00
C CYS A 145 -13.19 2.13 5.04
N TRP A 146 -13.21 2.87 3.92
CA TRP A 146 -14.02 4.09 3.81
C TRP A 146 -15.51 3.82 4.03
N SER A 147 -16.03 2.75 3.45
CA SER A 147 -17.44 2.36 3.58
C SER A 147 -17.82 1.97 5.01
N ILE A 148 -16.91 1.32 5.74
CA ILE A 148 -17.09 0.95 7.15
C ILE A 148 -17.16 2.19 8.03
N HIS A 149 -16.19 3.11 7.88
CA HIS A 149 -16.22 4.37 8.63
C HIS A 149 -17.50 5.15 8.33
N ARG A 150 -17.89 5.23 7.06
CA ARG A 150 -19.12 5.89 6.63
C ARG A 150 -20.35 5.24 7.27
N PHE A 151 -20.45 3.92 7.23
CA PHE A 151 -21.57 3.16 7.79
C PHE A 151 -21.82 3.50 9.27
N PHE A 152 -20.76 3.48 10.07
CA PHE A 152 -20.83 3.76 11.51
C PHE A 152 -21.10 5.24 11.78
N GLN A 153 -20.36 6.15 11.16
CA GLN A 153 -20.50 7.59 11.43
C GLN A 153 -21.84 8.15 10.95
N GLU A 154 -22.39 7.69 9.83
CA GLU A 154 -23.75 8.06 9.39
C GLU A 154 -24.85 7.59 10.36
N ARG A 155 -24.53 6.66 11.28
CA ARG A 155 -25.42 6.15 12.33
C ARG A 155 -25.13 6.73 13.72
N GLY A 156 -24.25 7.74 13.80
CA GLY A 156 -23.91 8.40 15.05
C GLY A 156 -22.89 7.67 15.91
N PHE A 157 -22.28 6.58 15.42
CA PHE A 157 -21.18 5.93 16.14
C PHE A 157 -19.92 6.81 16.11
N LEU A 158 -19.20 6.87 17.24
CA LEU A 158 -17.92 7.54 17.34
C LEU A 158 -16.75 6.56 17.12
N TYR A 159 -15.80 6.96 16.28
CA TYR A 159 -14.55 6.21 16.13
C TYR A 159 -13.66 6.47 17.34
N VAL A 160 -13.31 5.41 18.07
CA VAL A 160 -12.43 5.47 19.24
C VAL A 160 -11.11 4.73 18.98
N GLN A 161 -10.01 5.34 19.42
CA GLN A 161 -8.68 4.75 19.34
C GLN A 161 -8.32 4.13 20.69
N THR A 162 -8.48 2.82 20.78
CA THR A 162 -8.12 2.05 21.97
C THR A 162 -6.61 1.79 22.01
N PRO A 163 -6.00 1.62 23.20
CA PRO A 163 -4.57 1.37 23.34
C PRO A 163 -4.13 0.07 22.67
N ILE A 164 -2.98 0.09 21.99
CA ILE A 164 -2.38 -1.11 21.38
C ILE A 164 -1.52 -1.87 22.40
N ILE A 165 -0.75 -1.15 23.21
CA ILE A 165 -0.01 -1.74 24.32
C ILE A 165 -0.95 -1.83 25.51
N THR A 166 -1.09 -3.03 26.06
CA THR A 166 -1.99 -3.30 27.18
C THR A 166 -1.28 -4.08 28.28
N THR A 167 -1.75 -3.88 29.51
CA THR A 167 -1.39 -4.70 30.68
C THR A 167 -2.56 -5.60 31.11
N SER A 168 -3.60 -5.65 30.29
CA SER A 168 -4.81 -6.46 30.48
C SER A 168 -4.88 -7.53 29.41
N ASP A 169 -5.36 -8.72 29.78
CA ASP A 169 -5.73 -9.76 28.82
C ASP A 169 -7.24 -9.68 28.58
N CYS A 170 -7.63 -9.23 27.39
CA CYS A 170 -9.03 -9.04 27.00
C CYS A 170 -9.77 -10.36 26.75
N GLU A 171 -9.10 -11.38 26.19
CA GLU A 171 -9.72 -12.67 25.82
C GLU A 171 -9.43 -13.77 26.85
N GLY A 172 -8.51 -13.54 27.80
CA GLY A 172 -8.27 -14.37 28.99
C GLY A 172 -7.58 -15.72 28.74
N ALA A 173 -7.20 -16.02 27.50
CA ALA A 173 -6.68 -17.33 27.10
C ALA A 173 -5.72 -17.33 25.89
N GLY A 174 -5.44 -16.17 25.29
CA GLY A 174 -4.62 -16.07 24.07
C GLY A 174 -3.14 -15.87 24.38
N GLU A 175 -2.25 -16.52 23.61
CA GLU A 175 -0.84 -16.14 23.63
C GLU A 175 -0.68 -14.71 23.07
N MET A 176 -0.09 -13.81 23.87
CA MET A 176 0.14 -12.41 23.50
C MET A 176 1.62 -12.13 23.27
N PHE A 177 1.93 -11.16 22.40
CA PHE A 177 3.31 -10.69 22.22
C PHE A 177 3.70 -9.76 23.37
N THR A 178 4.66 -10.19 24.20
CA THR A 178 5.23 -9.34 25.26
C THR A 178 5.99 -8.15 24.65
N ILE A 179 5.72 -6.96 25.18
CA ILE A 179 6.46 -5.72 24.89
C ILE A 179 7.31 -5.39 26.10
N THR A 180 8.63 -5.36 25.92
CA THR A 180 9.59 -5.15 27.02
C THR A 180 10.77 -4.30 26.59
N THR A 181 11.30 -3.53 27.53
CA THR A 181 12.55 -2.78 27.39
C THR A 181 13.72 -3.44 28.12
N LEU A 182 13.46 -4.46 28.95
CA LEU A 182 14.45 -5.15 29.80
C LEU A 182 15.63 -5.75 29.02
N LEU A 183 15.40 -6.14 27.76
CA LEU A 183 16.45 -6.69 26.89
C LEU A 183 17.43 -5.62 26.36
N HIS A 184 17.03 -4.35 26.33
CA HIS A 184 17.86 -3.26 25.82
C HIS A 184 18.57 -2.49 26.93
N SER A 185 18.03 -2.49 28.15
CA SER A 185 18.44 -1.53 29.18
C SER A 185 19.76 -1.86 29.87
N HIS A 186 20.29 -3.09 29.83
CA HIS A 186 21.41 -3.43 30.74
C HIS A 186 22.48 -4.43 30.24
N GLY A 187 22.60 -4.73 28.95
CA GLY A 187 23.61 -5.72 28.50
C GLY A 187 23.49 -7.08 29.20
N VAL A 188 22.32 -7.36 29.81
CA VAL A 188 22.07 -8.59 30.56
C VAL A 188 21.62 -9.63 29.54
N PRO A 189 22.36 -10.75 29.39
CA PRO A 189 21.98 -11.80 28.45
C PRO A 189 20.74 -12.60 28.89
N LYS A 190 20.08 -12.21 30.00
CA LYS A 190 18.94 -12.90 30.62
C LYS A 190 17.98 -11.88 31.24
N LEU A 191 16.68 -12.17 31.20
CA LEU A 191 15.67 -11.36 31.86
C LEU A 191 15.90 -11.36 33.39
N PRO A 192 15.69 -10.22 34.09
CA PRO A 192 15.72 -10.20 35.54
C PRO A 192 14.62 -11.11 36.08
N LEU A 193 14.92 -11.81 37.17
CA LEU A 193 13.97 -12.71 37.82
C LEU A 193 13.70 -12.24 39.24
N ASP A 194 12.46 -12.41 39.69
CA ASP A 194 12.05 -12.20 41.08
C ASP A 194 12.43 -13.40 41.97
N ASP A 195 12.12 -13.30 43.27
CA ASP A 195 12.38 -14.36 44.27
C ASP A 195 11.64 -15.68 43.97
N THR A 196 10.64 -15.67 43.09
CA THR A 196 9.88 -16.85 42.65
C THR A 196 10.46 -17.49 41.38
N GLY A 197 11.48 -16.85 40.78
CA GLY A 197 12.08 -17.27 39.51
C GLY A 197 11.26 -16.88 38.28
N GLN A 198 10.25 -16.01 38.44
CA GLN A 198 9.50 -15.42 37.32
C GLN A 198 10.18 -14.15 36.85
N VAL A 199 9.86 -13.68 35.65
CA VAL A 199 10.43 -12.42 35.13
C VAL A 199 9.94 -11.25 35.99
N ASP A 200 10.88 -10.47 36.50
CA ASP A 200 10.61 -9.25 37.24
C ASP A 200 10.36 -8.08 36.28
N TYR A 201 9.11 -7.60 36.24
CA TYR A 201 8.68 -6.47 35.42
C TYR A 201 8.61 -5.15 36.20
N GLU A 202 8.93 -5.10 37.48
CA GLU A 202 8.90 -3.86 38.29
C GLU A 202 9.77 -2.76 37.66
N HIS A 203 10.89 -3.17 37.05
CA HIS A 203 11.85 -2.31 36.39
C HIS A 203 11.67 -2.21 34.86
N ASP A 204 10.62 -2.80 34.29
CA ASP A 204 10.29 -2.57 32.88
C ASP A 204 9.58 -1.23 32.69
N PHE A 205 9.36 -0.81 31.44
CA PHE A 205 8.86 0.52 31.09
C PHE A 205 7.52 0.89 31.76
N PHE A 206 6.61 -0.07 31.90
CA PHE A 206 5.29 0.12 32.52
C PHE A 206 5.24 -0.31 33.99
N GLY A 207 6.36 -0.76 34.57
CA GLY A 207 6.43 -1.31 35.93
C GLY A 207 5.58 -2.56 36.17
N ARG A 208 5.15 -3.24 35.08
CA ARG A 208 4.41 -4.50 35.07
C ARG A 208 4.49 -5.11 33.66
N HIS A 209 4.06 -6.38 33.53
CA HIS A 209 3.98 -7.04 32.23
C HIS A 209 3.06 -6.25 31.28
N ALA A 210 3.54 -6.05 30.05
CA ALA A 210 2.82 -5.39 28.98
C ALA A 210 2.94 -6.21 27.69
N ALA A 211 1.90 -6.13 26.87
CA ALA A 211 1.79 -6.89 25.63
C ALA A 211 1.05 -6.12 24.53
N LEU A 212 1.12 -6.62 23.31
CA LEU A 212 0.26 -6.15 22.22
C LEU A 212 -1.14 -6.72 22.37
N THR A 213 -2.15 -5.86 22.29
CA THR A 213 -3.55 -6.25 22.52
C THR A 213 -4.10 -7.21 21.47
N VAL A 214 -4.94 -8.13 21.92
CA VAL A 214 -5.72 -9.04 21.07
C VAL A 214 -7.04 -8.40 20.61
N SER A 215 -7.56 -7.43 21.38
CA SER A 215 -8.86 -6.78 21.18
C SER A 215 -8.94 -5.47 21.96
N GLY A 216 -9.61 -4.46 21.41
CA GLY A 216 -9.90 -3.20 22.08
C GLY A 216 -11.26 -3.18 22.79
N GLN A 217 -11.93 -4.32 22.90
CA GLN A 217 -13.31 -4.42 23.39
C GLN A 217 -13.51 -3.83 24.79
N LEU A 218 -12.66 -4.20 25.77
CA LEU A 218 -12.82 -3.72 27.15
C LEU A 218 -12.72 -2.19 27.24
N GLU A 219 -11.78 -1.58 26.52
CA GLU A 219 -11.69 -0.12 26.44
C GLU A 219 -12.86 0.48 25.65
N GLY A 220 -13.36 -0.22 24.63
CA GLY A 220 -14.57 0.12 23.89
C GLY A 220 -15.79 0.28 24.80
N GLU A 221 -16.03 -0.67 25.71
CA GLU A 221 -17.13 -0.63 26.67
C GLU A 221 -17.07 0.61 27.60
N ILE A 222 -15.87 1.03 28.02
CA ILE A 222 -15.67 2.24 28.82
C ILE A 222 -16.16 3.48 28.05
N TYR A 223 -15.82 3.56 26.75
CA TYR A 223 -16.30 4.65 25.91
C TYR A 223 -17.80 4.54 25.63
N ALA A 224 -18.32 3.32 25.41
CA ALA A 224 -19.72 3.10 25.09
C ALA A 224 -20.64 3.59 26.22
N THR A 225 -20.26 3.32 27.48
CA THR A 225 -21.00 3.78 28.67
C THR A 225 -20.94 5.30 28.89
N SER A 226 -20.02 6.01 28.24
CA SER A 226 -19.83 7.46 28.37
C SER A 226 -20.37 8.24 27.18
N LEU A 227 -20.23 7.71 25.97
CA LEU A 227 -20.45 8.40 24.69
C LEU A 227 -21.59 7.80 23.86
N GLY A 228 -22.17 6.67 24.29
CA GLY A 228 -23.14 5.92 23.50
C GLY A 228 -22.45 5.06 22.44
N PRO A 229 -22.99 4.92 21.22
CA PRO A 229 -22.43 3.99 20.23
C PRO A 229 -21.00 4.35 19.82
N VAL A 230 -20.06 3.39 19.92
CA VAL A 230 -18.66 3.57 19.53
C VAL A 230 -18.15 2.41 18.70
N TYR A 231 -17.04 2.61 17.99
CA TYR A 231 -16.35 1.50 17.32
C TYR A 231 -14.84 1.73 17.28
N THR A 232 -14.09 0.64 17.42
CA THR A 232 -12.67 0.61 17.13
C THR A 232 -12.45 0.28 15.65
N PHE A 233 -11.31 0.71 15.13
CA PHE A 233 -10.75 0.23 13.87
C PHE A 233 -9.24 0.37 13.99
N GLY A 234 -8.58 -0.72 14.38
CA GLY A 234 -7.17 -0.72 14.76
C GLY A 234 -6.50 -2.08 14.56
N PRO A 235 -5.16 -2.13 14.65
CA PRO A 235 -4.42 -3.38 14.59
C PRO A 235 -4.59 -4.17 15.89
N THR A 236 -4.66 -5.49 15.78
CA THR A 236 -4.62 -6.44 16.89
C THR A 236 -3.66 -7.59 16.56
N PHE A 237 -3.26 -8.31 17.60
CA PHE A 237 -2.14 -9.25 17.50
C PHE A 237 -2.47 -10.58 18.18
N ARG A 238 -1.99 -11.69 17.61
CA ARG A 238 -2.10 -13.04 18.19
C ARG A 238 -0.76 -13.75 18.07
N ALA A 239 -0.22 -14.23 19.19
CA ALA A 239 1.08 -14.88 19.23
C ALA A 239 1.02 -16.41 19.07
N GLU A 240 -0.17 -16.96 18.80
CA GLU A 240 -0.34 -18.39 18.55
C GLU A 240 0.56 -18.88 17.42
N ASN A 241 1.27 -20.00 17.65
CA ASN A 241 2.11 -20.62 16.63
C ASN A 241 1.27 -21.35 15.56
N SER A 242 0.63 -20.57 14.69
CA SER A 242 -0.36 -21.06 13.72
C SER A 242 -0.01 -20.63 12.29
N ASN A 243 0.62 -21.54 11.54
CA ASN A 243 0.99 -21.30 10.14
C ASN A 243 -0.05 -21.89 9.18
N THR A 244 -1.19 -21.22 9.04
CA THR A 244 -2.26 -21.61 8.11
C THR A 244 -2.47 -20.56 7.02
N THR A 245 -3.24 -20.90 5.98
CA THR A 245 -3.56 -19.96 4.90
C THR A 245 -4.51 -18.82 5.30
N ARG A 246 -5.01 -18.83 6.55
CA ARG A 246 -6.05 -17.90 7.05
C ARG A 246 -5.66 -17.17 8.33
N HIS A 247 -4.53 -17.50 8.95
CA HIS A 247 -4.08 -16.85 10.18
C HIS A 247 -2.97 -15.84 9.89
N LEU A 248 -3.02 -14.73 10.63
CA LEU A 248 -2.00 -13.69 10.66
C LEU A 248 -1.71 -13.37 12.12
N ALA A 249 -0.44 -13.14 12.46
CA ALA A 249 -0.05 -12.69 13.79
C ALA A 249 -0.37 -11.20 14.04
N GLU A 250 -0.49 -10.41 12.96
CA GLU A 250 -0.93 -9.01 12.97
C GLU A 250 -2.07 -8.87 11.95
N PHE A 251 -3.21 -8.36 12.40
CA PHE A 251 -4.36 -8.08 11.55
C PHE A 251 -5.13 -6.87 12.09
N TRP A 252 -6.20 -6.47 11.41
CA TRP A 252 -7.00 -5.31 11.80
C TRP A 252 -8.40 -5.77 12.18
N MET A 253 -8.87 -5.33 13.34
CA MET A 253 -10.24 -5.56 13.80
C MET A 253 -11.06 -4.27 13.77
N ILE A 254 -12.36 -4.47 13.68
CA ILE A 254 -13.39 -3.43 13.75
C ILE A 254 -14.39 -3.91 14.80
N GLU A 255 -14.45 -3.22 15.93
CA GLU A 255 -15.16 -3.69 17.12
C GLU A 255 -16.15 -2.60 17.55
N PRO A 256 -17.44 -2.71 17.17
CA PRO A 256 -18.49 -1.81 17.66
C PRO A 256 -18.97 -2.22 19.06
N GLU A 257 -19.29 -1.22 19.90
CA GLU A 257 -19.95 -1.37 21.21
C GLU A 257 -21.11 -0.37 21.38
#